data_AF-A0A316JKG5-F1
#
_entry.id   AF-A0A316JKG5-F1
#
_cell.length_a   1.000
_cell.length_b   1.000
_cell.length_c   1.000
_cell.angle_alpha   90.00
_cell.angle_beta   90.00
_cell.angle_gamma   90.00
#
_symmetry.space_group_name_H-M   'P 1'
#
loop_
_entity.id
_entity.type
_entity.pdbx_description
1 polymer ?
#
loop_
_entity_poly.entity_id
_entity_poly.type
_entity_poly.pdbx_seq_one_letter_code
_entity_poly.pdbx_strand_id
1 'polypeptide(L)'
;MPIFGPLPDPQPENQILGPMADPYGGVINIGSIVKNGVDHDYITSINLAIDTEILLKDLNYTLKAGDIVTLHATFQGDYKADDNFASNKYNYKATVITPTDTEFHITIPFGDISGYGTPKNSQYKNLYKMYYSVTPKGTNKEIAASSFSTGTLSTRII
;
A
#
# COMPACT_ATOMS: atom_id res chain seq x y z
N MET A 1 31.57 -6.28 -16.83
CA MET A 1 30.71 -6.84 -15.76
C MET A 1 29.28 -6.72 -16.22
N PRO A 2 28.49 -7.79 -16.25
CA PRO A 2 27.10 -7.67 -16.66
C PRO A 2 26.30 -7.00 -15.54
N ILE A 3 25.56 -5.95 -15.90
CA ILE A 3 24.71 -5.15 -15.02
C ILE A 3 23.37 -5.87 -14.88
N PHE A 4 23.35 -7.06 -14.26
CA PHE A 4 22.11 -7.76 -13.95
C PHE A 4 21.87 -7.74 -12.45
N GLY A 5 21.52 -6.55 -11.95
CA GLY A 5 20.72 -6.46 -10.74
C GLY A 5 19.30 -6.99 -11.02
N PRO A 6 18.52 -7.35 -9.99
CA PRO A 6 17.11 -7.66 -10.18
C PRO A 6 16.43 -6.49 -10.91
N LEU A 7 15.58 -6.81 -11.88
CA LEU A 7 14.78 -5.80 -12.56
C LEU A 7 14.01 -4.99 -11.52
N PRO A 8 13.90 -3.66 -11.67
CA PRO A 8 13.06 -2.86 -10.79
C PRO A 8 11.63 -3.41 -10.82
N ASP A 9 10.96 -3.36 -9.67
CA ASP A 9 9.55 -3.73 -9.59
C ASP A 9 8.77 -2.95 -10.67
N PRO A 10 7.89 -3.61 -11.44
CA PRO A 10 7.10 -2.94 -12.46
C PRO A 10 6.31 -1.81 -11.80
N GLN A 11 6.32 -0.66 -12.46
CA GLN A 11 5.53 0.49 -12.04
C GLN A 11 4.04 0.19 -12.29
N PRO A 12 3.12 0.71 -11.45
CA PRO A 12 1.70 0.60 -11.72
C PRO A 12 1.40 1.14 -13.11
N GLU A 13 0.56 0.44 -13.85
CA GLU A 13 0.06 0.91 -15.14
C GLU A 13 -1.05 1.95 -14.92
N ASN A 14 -1.11 2.94 -15.80
CA ASN A 14 -2.12 4.00 -15.79
C ASN A 14 -2.23 4.76 -14.44
N GLN A 15 -1.10 5.35 -14.02
CA GLN A 15 -0.97 6.15 -12.80
C GLN A 15 -1.62 7.53 -12.93
N ILE A 16 -2.95 7.56 -12.85
CA ILE A 16 -3.73 8.80 -12.96
C ILE A 16 -4.37 9.21 -11.64
N LEU A 17 -4.54 8.28 -10.69
CA LEU A 17 -5.21 8.53 -9.41
C LEU A 17 -4.35 9.39 -8.48
N GLY A 18 -5.00 10.02 -7.49
CA GLY A 18 -4.30 10.77 -6.45
C GLY A 18 -3.39 9.89 -5.60
N PRO A 19 -2.41 10.47 -4.88
CA PRO A 19 -1.61 9.70 -3.93
C PRO A 19 -2.48 9.15 -2.79
N MET A 20 -1.97 8.12 -2.09
CA MET A 20 -2.57 7.68 -0.83
C MET A 20 -2.59 8.84 0.19
N ALA A 21 -3.66 8.97 0.96
CA ALA A 21 -3.76 10.03 1.97
C ALA A 21 -2.87 9.73 3.20
N ASP A 22 -2.86 8.47 3.64
CA ASP A 22 -1.93 7.98 4.67
C ASP A 22 -1.44 6.58 4.29
N PRO A 23 -0.14 6.27 4.44
CA PRO A 23 0.96 7.16 4.82
C PRO A 23 1.66 7.72 3.59
N TYR A 24 1.45 9.00 3.28
CA TYR A 24 2.22 9.71 2.25
C TYR A 24 3.62 10.05 2.78
N GLY A 25 4.62 9.22 2.47
CA GLY A 25 6.00 9.45 2.92
C GLY A 25 6.22 9.26 4.43
N GLY A 26 5.23 8.72 5.14
CA GLY A 26 5.24 8.56 6.60
C GLY A 26 6.08 7.39 7.12
N VAL A 27 5.95 7.14 8.42
CA VAL A 27 6.57 6.00 9.11
C VAL A 27 5.48 5.10 9.64
N ILE A 28 5.47 3.83 9.22
CA ILE A 28 4.69 2.78 9.88
C ILE A 28 5.61 2.17 10.93
N ASN A 29 5.39 2.48 12.21
CA ASN A 29 6.20 1.98 13.31
C ASN A 29 5.40 1.10 14.28
N ILE A 30 6.08 0.53 15.27
CA ILE A 30 5.44 -0.29 16.30
C ILE A 30 4.30 0.46 17.02
N GLY A 31 4.44 1.76 17.30
CA GLY A 31 3.39 2.57 17.93
C GLY A 31 2.17 2.82 17.01
N SER A 32 2.35 2.68 15.70
CA SER A 32 1.25 2.71 14.73
C SER A 32 0.35 1.47 14.81
N ILE A 33 0.91 0.33 15.26
CA ILE A 33 0.25 -0.98 15.22
C ILE A 33 0.14 -1.66 16.59
N VAL A 34 0.71 -1.08 17.64
CA VAL A 34 0.56 -1.51 19.04
C VAL A 34 0.22 -0.29 19.88
N LYS A 35 -0.98 -0.29 20.48
CA LYS A 35 -1.47 0.79 21.34
C LYS A 35 -1.84 0.23 22.69
N ASN A 36 -1.25 0.75 23.75
CA ASN A 36 -1.48 0.27 25.13
C ASN A 36 -1.25 -1.24 25.30
N GLY A 37 -0.28 -1.81 24.58
CA GLY A 37 0.02 -3.25 24.61
C GLY A 37 -0.96 -4.13 23.85
N VAL A 38 -1.85 -3.53 23.05
CA VAL A 38 -2.82 -4.24 22.20
C VAL A 38 -2.40 -4.09 20.75
N ASP A 39 -2.37 -5.22 20.03
CA ASP A 39 -2.08 -5.28 18.61
C ASP A 39 -3.28 -4.75 17.79
N HIS A 40 -2.98 -3.91 16.81
CA HIS A 40 -3.96 -3.29 15.93
C HIS A 40 -3.53 -3.42 14.47
N ASP A 41 -4.52 -3.65 13.61
CA ASP A 41 -4.34 -3.52 12.17
C ASP A 41 -3.99 -2.07 11.82
N TYR A 42 -3.22 -1.91 10.74
CA TYR A 42 -2.95 -0.59 10.20
C TYR A 42 -4.01 -0.22 9.18
N ILE A 43 -4.61 0.96 9.33
CA ILE A 43 -5.64 1.46 8.43
C ILE A 43 -4.99 2.51 7.53
N THR A 44 -5.02 2.27 6.22
CA THR A 44 -4.68 3.29 5.23
C THR A 44 -5.95 3.97 4.71
N SER A 45 -5.85 5.24 4.35
CA SER A 45 -6.94 6.05 3.83
C SER A 45 -6.66 6.52 2.41
N ILE A 46 -7.70 6.52 1.57
CA ILE A 46 -7.73 6.97 0.18
C ILE A 46 -8.86 7.99 0.03
N ASN A 47 -8.62 9.05 -0.77
CA ASN A 47 -9.64 10.06 -1.06
C ASN A 47 -10.34 9.76 -2.39
N LEU A 48 -11.39 8.92 -2.34
CA LEU A 48 -12.13 8.53 -3.53
C LEU A 48 -12.92 9.68 -4.17
N ALA A 49 -13.26 10.73 -3.41
CA ALA A 49 -13.92 11.89 -3.97
C ALA A 49 -13.06 12.56 -5.05
N ILE A 50 -11.76 12.76 -4.77
CA ILE A 50 -10.80 13.29 -5.74
C ILE A 50 -10.63 12.32 -6.92
N ASP A 51 -10.48 11.02 -6.63
CA ASP A 51 -10.27 10.03 -7.68
C ASP A 51 -11.46 9.87 -8.61
N THR A 52 -12.68 10.06 -8.10
CA THR A 52 -13.90 10.05 -8.91
C THR A 52 -13.88 11.15 -9.97
N GLU A 53 -13.43 12.36 -9.61
CA GLU A 53 -13.28 13.47 -10.55
C GLU A 53 -12.21 13.18 -11.61
N ILE A 54 -11.07 12.63 -11.20
CA ILE A 54 -9.97 12.23 -12.09
C ILE A 54 -10.43 11.16 -13.08
N LEU A 55 -11.06 10.09 -12.59
CA LEU A 55 -11.53 8.98 -13.41
C LEU A 55 -12.57 9.43 -14.46
N LEU A 56 -13.47 10.34 -14.07
CA LEU A 56 -14.45 10.89 -15.00
C LEU A 56 -13.76 11.73 -16.07
N LYS A 57 -12.81 12.57 -15.68
CA LYS A 57 -12.10 13.46 -16.60
C LYS A 57 -11.20 12.71 -17.59
N ASP A 58 -10.41 11.78 -17.09
CA ASP A 58 -9.31 11.18 -17.88
C ASP A 58 -9.71 9.86 -18.56
N LEU A 59 -10.70 9.14 -18.02
CA LEU A 59 -11.17 7.85 -18.57
C LEU A 59 -12.66 7.83 -18.92
N ASN A 60 -13.39 8.93 -18.72
CA ASN A 60 -14.86 8.96 -18.82
C ASN A 60 -15.54 7.84 -17.99
N TYR A 61 -14.96 7.55 -16.82
CA TYR A 61 -15.42 6.50 -15.92
C TYR A 61 -15.98 7.09 -14.61
N THR A 62 -17.17 6.67 -14.23
CA THR A 62 -17.77 7.02 -12.93
C THR A 62 -17.62 5.86 -11.95
N LEU A 63 -16.91 6.11 -10.85
CA LEU A 63 -16.77 5.17 -9.75
C LEU A 63 -18.15 4.83 -9.16
N LYS A 64 -18.42 3.56 -8.89
CA LYS A 64 -19.73 3.09 -8.43
C LYS A 64 -19.63 2.01 -7.36
N ALA A 65 -20.72 1.83 -6.63
CA ALA A 65 -20.82 0.77 -5.63
C ALA A 65 -20.55 -0.61 -6.26
N GLY A 66 -19.66 -1.38 -5.61
CA GLY A 66 -19.19 -2.68 -6.07
C GLY A 66 -17.93 -2.66 -6.93
N ASP A 67 -17.39 -1.49 -7.26
CA ASP A 67 -16.02 -1.40 -7.77
C ASP A 67 -15.03 -1.84 -6.67
N ILE A 68 -13.87 -2.38 -7.06
CA ILE A 68 -12.87 -2.90 -6.13
C ILE A 68 -11.67 -1.97 -6.14
N VAL A 69 -11.29 -1.51 -4.96
CA VAL A 69 -10.00 -0.85 -4.74
C VAL A 69 -9.03 -1.89 -4.18
N THR A 70 -7.89 -2.09 -4.84
CA THR A 70 -6.86 -3.02 -4.39
C THR A 70 -5.63 -2.23 -3.94
N LEU A 71 -5.24 -2.36 -2.67
CA LEU A 71 -3.96 -1.90 -2.18
C LEU A 71 -2.90 -2.96 -2.46
N HIS A 72 -1.88 -2.59 -3.22
CA HIS A 72 -0.69 -3.40 -3.47
C HIS A 72 0.42 -2.91 -2.55
N ALA A 73 0.93 -3.78 -1.68
CA ALA A 73 1.92 -3.43 -0.67
C ALA A 73 3.15 -4.32 -0.78
N THR A 74 4.32 -3.73 -0.63
CA THR A 74 5.60 -4.41 -0.45
C THR A 74 6.25 -3.94 0.85
N PHE A 75 6.54 -4.87 1.74
CA PHE A 75 7.17 -4.60 3.03
C PHE A 75 8.57 -5.19 3.06
N GLN A 76 9.54 -4.36 3.42
CA GLN A 76 10.96 -4.67 3.37
C GLN A 76 11.64 -4.36 4.69
N GLY A 77 12.51 -5.25 5.16
CA GLY A 77 13.25 -5.07 6.41
C GLY A 77 13.77 -6.41 6.93
N ASP A 78 14.59 -6.37 7.99
CA ASP A 78 14.98 -7.60 8.68
C ASP A 78 13.77 -8.13 9.45
N TYR A 79 13.34 -9.35 9.10
CA TYR A 79 12.11 -9.92 9.62
C TYR A 79 12.38 -10.76 10.87
N LYS A 80 11.59 -10.54 11.93
CA LYS A 80 11.84 -11.17 13.25
C LYS A 80 11.91 -12.70 13.23
N ALA A 81 11.27 -13.37 12.27
CA ALA A 81 11.17 -14.84 12.26
C ALA A 81 12.49 -15.51 11.85
N ASP A 82 13.23 -14.91 10.93
CA ASP A 82 14.47 -15.43 10.37
C ASP A 82 15.68 -14.53 10.61
N ASP A 83 15.44 -13.31 11.11
CA ASP A 83 16.45 -12.27 11.37
C ASP A 83 17.29 -11.92 10.13
N ASN A 84 16.66 -12.04 8.95
CA ASN A 84 17.21 -11.73 7.63
C ASN A 84 16.32 -10.74 6.88
N PHE A 85 16.88 -10.09 5.86
CA PHE A 85 16.12 -9.19 4.99
C PHE A 85 15.02 -9.94 4.26
N ALA A 86 13.78 -9.54 4.47
CA ALA A 86 12.61 -10.02 3.75
C ALA A 86 12.04 -8.91 2.86
N SER A 87 11.41 -9.29 1.76
CA SER A 87 10.66 -8.40 0.87
C SER A 87 9.32 -9.06 0.52
N ASN A 88 8.33 -8.88 1.38
CA ASN A 88 7.04 -9.55 1.27
C ASN A 88 6.03 -8.68 0.52
N LYS A 89 5.25 -9.30 -0.37
CA LYS A 89 4.25 -8.63 -1.21
C LYS A 89 2.85 -9.07 -0.82
N TYR A 90 1.93 -8.12 -0.70
CA TYR A 90 0.55 -8.35 -0.27
C TYR A 90 -0.42 -7.53 -1.12
N ASN A 91 -1.62 -8.06 -1.28
CA ASN A 91 -2.74 -7.39 -1.95
C ASN A 91 -3.96 -7.39 -1.04
N TYR A 92 -4.46 -6.21 -0.70
CA TYR A 92 -5.64 -6.02 0.14
C TYR A 92 -6.76 -5.41 -0.67
N LYS A 93 -7.96 -5.98 -0.61
CA LYS A 93 -9.10 -5.55 -1.42
C LYS A 93 -10.18 -4.96 -0.53
N ALA A 94 -10.72 -3.82 -0.97
CA ALA A 94 -11.91 -3.22 -0.38
C ALA A 94 -12.92 -2.92 -1.50
N THR A 95 -14.20 -3.11 -1.18
CA THR A 95 -15.29 -2.84 -2.12
C THR A 95 -15.82 -1.43 -1.88
N VAL A 96 -15.95 -0.64 -2.94
CA VAL A 96 -16.58 0.67 -2.89
C VAL A 96 -18.05 0.49 -2.49
N ILE A 97 -18.45 1.10 -1.37
CA ILE A 97 -19.85 1.19 -0.95
C ILE A 97 -20.41 2.56 -1.36
N THR A 98 -19.68 3.62 -1.01
CA THR A 98 -20.02 5.01 -1.35
C THR A 98 -18.86 5.62 -2.16
N PRO A 99 -19.05 5.92 -3.46
CA PRO A 99 -17.97 6.42 -4.33
C PRO A 99 -17.43 7.80 -3.96
N THR A 100 -18.12 8.54 -3.10
CA THR A 100 -17.77 9.92 -2.70
C THR A 100 -17.06 9.99 -1.35
N ASP A 101 -16.59 8.87 -0.81
CA ASP A 101 -15.91 8.83 0.49
C ASP A 101 -14.55 9.53 0.40
N THR A 102 -14.35 10.53 1.26
CA THR A 102 -13.04 11.21 1.40
C THR A 102 -12.06 10.42 2.28
N GLU A 103 -12.56 9.44 3.02
CA GLU A 103 -11.80 8.56 3.92
C GLU A 103 -12.13 7.08 3.64
N PHE A 104 -11.83 6.64 2.42
CA PHE A 104 -12.01 5.24 2.07
C PHE A 104 -10.86 4.41 2.65
N HIS A 105 -11.20 3.45 3.51
CA HIS A 105 -10.23 2.71 4.29
C HIS A 105 -9.91 1.34 3.70
N ILE A 106 -8.62 0.98 3.70
CA ILE A 106 -8.16 -0.39 3.46
C ILE A 106 -7.35 -0.83 4.69
N THR A 107 -7.73 -1.98 5.25
CA THR A 107 -7.09 -2.55 6.43
C THR A 107 -5.92 -3.44 6.03
N ILE A 108 -4.77 -3.21 6.65
CA ILE A 108 -3.57 -4.04 6.56
C ILE A 108 -3.47 -4.82 7.88
N PRO A 109 -3.60 -6.16 7.86
CA PRO A 109 -3.57 -6.97 9.07
C PRO A 109 -2.26 -6.80 9.83
N PHE A 110 -2.33 -6.72 11.17
CA PHE A 110 -1.15 -6.64 12.03
C PHE A 110 -0.08 -7.69 11.70
N GLY A 111 -0.51 -8.94 11.46
CA GLY A 111 0.39 -10.05 11.16
C GLY A 111 1.31 -9.81 9.97
N ASP A 112 0.81 -9.13 8.93
CA ASP A 112 1.52 -8.93 7.65
C ASP A 112 2.59 -7.83 7.73
N ILE A 113 2.41 -6.89 8.68
CA ILE A 113 3.29 -5.73 8.91
C ILE A 113 4.08 -5.78 10.21
N SER A 114 3.82 -6.73 11.11
CA SER A 114 4.57 -6.87 12.36
C SER A 114 5.97 -7.46 12.14
N GLY A 115 6.96 -7.00 12.90
CA GLY A 115 8.27 -7.67 12.97
C GLY A 115 9.31 -7.26 11.95
N TYR A 116 9.11 -6.18 11.20
CA TYR A 116 10.14 -5.62 10.31
C TYR A 116 11.01 -4.62 11.08
N GLY A 117 12.33 -4.85 11.08
CA GLY A 117 13.33 -3.98 11.68
C GLY A 117 14.36 -3.47 10.67
N THR A 118 15.33 -2.72 11.18
CA THR A 118 16.46 -2.19 10.39
C THR A 118 17.35 -3.32 9.88
N PRO A 119 17.64 -3.39 8.56
CA PRO A 119 18.54 -4.37 8.01
C PRO A 119 19.96 -4.31 8.56
N LYS A 120 20.56 -5.47 8.86
CA LYS A 120 21.99 -5.57 9.20
C LYS A 120 22.91 -5.12 8.05
N ASN A 121 22.50 -5.37 6.81
CA ASN A 121 23.23 -4.95 5.62
C ASN A 121 22.76 -3.56 5.17
N SER A 122 23.67 -2.59 5.15
CA SER A 122 23.41 -1.19 4.81
C SER A 122 22.97 -0.95 3.36
N GLN A 123 23.09 -1.96 2.48
CA GLN A 123 22.53 -1.90 1.12
C GLN A 123 21.00 -2.02 1.11
N TYR A 124 20.42 -2.58 2.17
CA TYR A 124 18.98 -2.73 2.32
C TYR A 124 18.40 -1.63 3.21
N LYS A 125 17.10 -1.41 3.05
CA LYS A 125 16.34 -0.42 3.82
C LYS A 125 15.10 -1.07 4.42
N ASN A 126 14.72 -0.63 5.60
CA ASN A 126 13.45 -0.94 6.21
C ASN A 126 12.37 -0.01 5.64
N LEU A 127 11.60 -0.49 4.68
CA LEU A 127 10.68 0.35 3.92
C LEU A 127 9.35 -0.35 3.65
N TYR A 128 8.33 0.46 3.41
CA TYR A 128 7.13 0.01 2.70
C TYR A 128 7.06 0.71 1.35
N LYS A 129 6.50 0.04 0.35
CA LYS A 129 6.04 0.63 -0.92
C LYS A 129 4.60 0.21 -1.12
N MET A 130 3.72 1.17 -1.36
CA MET A 130 2.31 0.92 -1.55
C MET A 130 1.75 1.74 -2.70
N TYR A 131 0.80 1.20 -3.43
CA TYR A 131 -0.07 1.94 -4.33
C TYR A 131 -1.44 1.27 -4.33
N TYR A 132 -2.47 1.96 -4.79
CA TYR A 132 -3.77 1.34 -4.97
C TYR A 132 -4.22 1.42 -6.41
N SER A 133 -5.09 0.50 -6.80
CA SER A 133 -5.69 0.41 -8.12
C SER A 133 -7.20 0.28 -8.03
N VAL A 134 -7.90 0.66 -9.10
CA VAL A 134 -9.35 0.53 -9.24
C VAL A 134 -9.67 -0.52 -10.30
N THR A 135 -10.51 -1.49 -9.95
CA THR A 135 -11.10 -2.49 -10.85
C THR A 135 -12.61 -2.31 -10.90
N PRO A 136 -13.20 -2.01 -12.07
CA PRO A 136 -14.64 -1.88 -12.22
C PRO A 136 -15.39 -3.16 -11.83
N LYS A 137 -16.58 -3.01 -11.27
CA LYS A 137 -17.47 -4.13 -10.95
C LYS A 137 -17.70 -5.01 -12.18
N GLY A 138 -17.47 -6.32 -12.03
CA GLY A 138 -17.71 -7.31 -13.07
C GLY A 138 -16.57 -7.46 -14.08
N THR A 139 -15.43 -6.79 -13.86
CA THR A 139 -14.21 -6.98 -14.65
C THR A 139 -13.09 -7.59 -13.79
N ASN A 140 -12.01 -8.01 -14.43
CA ASN A 140 -10.79 -8.48 -13.79
C ASN A 140 -9.56 -7.61 -14.14
N LYS A 141 -9.80 -6.44 -14.76
CA LYS A 141 -8.75 -5.56 -15.26
C LYS A 141 -8.76 -4.26 -14.47
N GLU A 142 -7.62 -3.94 -13.89
CA GLU A 142 -7.36 -2.64 -13.28
C GLU A 142 -7.38 -1.57 -14.38
N ILE A 143 -8.11 -0.48 -14.14
CA ILE A 143 -8.24 0.61 -15.11
C ILE A 143 -7.42 1.84 -14.75
N ALA A 144 -7.02 1.98 -13.50
CA ALA A 144 -6.27 3.12 -13.00
C ALA A 144 -5.55 2.73 -11.72
N ALA A 145 -4.42 3.38 -11.47
CA ALA A 145 -3.64 3.23 -10.25
C ALA A 145 -3.17 4.58 -9.72
N SER A 146 -2.80 4.61 -8.45
CA SER A 146 -2.08 5.72 -7.85
C SER A 146 -0.59 5.64 -8.14
N SER A 147 0.11 6.74 -7.88
CA SER A 147 1.56 6.70 -7.70
C SER A 147 1.93 5.90 -6.44
N PHE A 148 3.20 5.47 -6.37
CA PHE A 148 3.73 4.82 -5.18
C PHE A 148 3.81 5.81 -4.02
N SER A 149 3.26 5.40 -2.87
CA SER A 149 3.69 5.90 -1.58
C SER A 149 4.79 5.01 -1.02
N THR A 150 5.90 5.62 -0.58
CA THR A 150 7.03 4.92 0.03
C THR A 150 7.37 5.59 1.35
N GLY A 151 7.69 4.80 2.36
CA GLY A 151 8.13 5.33 3.65
C GLY A 151 8.85 4.29 4.48
N THR A 152 9.14 4.64 5.72
CA THR A 152 9.90 3.79 6.63
C THR A 152 8.98 2.77 7.29
N LEU A 153 9.43 1.51 7.38
CA LEU A 153 8.73 0.44 8.09
C LEU A 153 9.58 0.00 9.30
N SER A 154 9.09 0.19 10.52
CA SER A 154 9.86 -0.08 11.75
C SER A 154 8.95 -0.63 12.85
N THR A 155 8.54 -1.88 12.67
CA THR A 155 7.49 -2.56 13.45
C THR A 155 8.00 -3.70 14.31
N ARG A 156 9.33 -3.85 14.44
CA ARG A 156 9.97 -4.78 15.35
C ARG A 156 10.19 -4.13 16.71
N ILE A 157 9.82 -4.83 17.79
CA ILE A 157 10.21 -4.48 19.16
C ILE A 157 11.70 -4.80 19.30
N ILE A 158 12.49 -3.80 19.70
CA ILE A 158 13.93 -3.93 19.97
C ILE A 158 14.14 -4.45 21.39
#